data_AF-A0A7S2H4Z8-F1
#
_entry.id   AF-A0A7S2H4Z8-F1
#
_cell.length_a   1.000
_cell.length_b   1.000
_cell.length_c   1.000
_cell.angle_alpha   90.00
_cell.angle_beta   90.00
_cell.angle_gamma   90.00
#
_symmetry.space_group_name_H-M   'P 1'
#
loop_
_entity.id
_entity.type
_entity.pdbx_description
1 polymer ?
#
loop_
_entity_poly.entity_id
_entity_poly.type
_entity_poly.pdbx_seq_one_letter_code
_entity_poly.pdbx_strand_id
1 'polypeptide(L)'
;WYLVGNITKNEGHSNWIQEHHLEHVSFGYKYFTALHWSLTQFTPASMSVQPQNIYERVLAIFCLVFGLVLFSSFISSITASMTQLRNMSEDKSKQFWLLRRYLRQ
;
A
#
# COMPACT_ATOMS: atom_id res chain seq x y z
N TRP A 1 -10.22 -1.63 8.91
CA TRP A 1 -11.17 -0.50 8.90
C TRP A 1 -12.61 -0.92 9.19
N TYR A 2 -13.25 -1.78 8.38
CA TYR A 2 -14.63 -2.25 8.62
C TYR A 2 -14.84 -2.92 9.99
N LEU A 3 -13.94 -3.85 10.35
CA LEU A 3 -13.99 -4.55 11.64
C LEU A 3 -13.87 -3.58 12.83
N VAL A 4 -12.98 -2.58 12.74
CA VAL A 4 -12.81 -1.57 13.80
C VAL A 4 -14.08 -0.75 13.97
N GLY A 5 -14.69 -0.29 12.87
CA GLY A 5 -15.96 0.44 12.92
C GLY A 5 -17.09 -0.39 13.57
N ASN A 6 -17.12 -1.70 13.37
CA ASN A 6 -18.11 -2.58 13.99
C ASN A 6 -17.84 -2.83 15.49
N ILE A 7 -16.57 -2.92 15.90
CA ILE A 7 -16.20 -3.05 17.33
C ILE A 7 -16.55 -1.77 18.08
N THR A 8 -16.15 -0.60 17.56
CA THR A 8 -16.43 0.69 18.21
C THR A 8 -17.93 0.99 18.25
N LYS A 9 -18.70 0.49 17.28
CA LYS A 9 -20.17 0.54 17.32
C LYS A 9 -20.74 -0.20 18.52
N ASN A 10 -20.23 -1.41 18.81
CA ASN A 10 -20.71 -2.21 19.94
C ASN A 10 -20.37 -1.60 21.29
N GLU A 11 -19.30 -0.81 21.36
CA GLU A 11 -18.88 -0.06 22.56
C GLU A 11 -19.60 1.30 22.72
N GLY A 12 -20.49 1.67 21.78
CA GLY A 12 -21.24 2.93 21.82
C GLY A 12 -20.42 4.16 21.42
N HIS A 13 -19.24 3.98 20.84
CA HIS A 13 -18.43 5.07 20.32
C HIS A 13 -18.88 5.47 18.91
N SER A 14 -18.89 6.78 18.64
CA SER A 14 -19.09 7.29 17.27
C SER A 14 -18.02 6.69 16.36
N ASN A 15 -18.44 6.24 15.19
CA ASN A 15 -17.60 5.56 14.21
C ASN A 15 -17.89 6.08 12.82
N TRP A 16 -16.98 5.81 11.90
CA TRP A 16 -17.10 6.29 10.52
C TRP A 16 -18.36 5.77 9.79
N ILE A 17 -18.91 4.62 10.17
CA ILE A 17 -20.14 4.07 9.53
C ILE A 17 -21.35 4.91 9.93
N GLN A 18 -21.42 5.33 11.19
CA GLN A 18 -22.49 6.18 11.72
C GLN A 18 -22.41 7.61 11.19
N GLU A 19 -21.20 8.20 11.22
CA GLU A 19 -20.98 9.58 10.78
C GLU A 19 -21.33 9.79 9.29
N HIS A 20 -21.05 8.80 8.45
CA HIS A 20 -21.39 8.85 7.03
C HIS A 20 -22.78 8.28 6.70
N HIS A 21 -23.61 7.99 7.71
CA HIS A 21 -24.95 7.42 7.55
C HIS A 21 -24.99 6.12 6.71
N LEU A 22 -23.93 5.32 6.81
CA LEU A 22 -23.76 4.07 6.04
C LEU A 22 -24.36 2.85 6.73
N GLU A 23 -25.14 3.03 7.80
CA GLU A 23 -25.68 1.93 8.60
C GLU A 23 -26.64 1.03 7.80
N HIS A 24 -27.47 1.61 6.93
CA HIS A 24 -28.48 0.88 6.15
C HIS A 24 -28.04 0.52 4.72
N VAL A 25 -26.82 0.88 4.35
CA VAL A 25 -26.27 0.59 3.01
C VAL A 25 -25.85 -0.89 2.93
N SER A 26 -25.77 -1.44 1.72
CA SER A 26 -25.34 -2.82 1.49
C SER A 26 -23.96 -3.11 2.09
N PHE A 27 -23.75 -4.36 2.51
CA PHE A 27 -22.46 -4.81 3.02
C PHE A 27 -21.32 -4.58 2.02
N GLY A 28 -21.58 -4.87 0.73
CA GLY A 28 -20.61 -4.68 -0.34
C GLY A 28 -20.11 -3.24 -0.41
N TYR A 29 -21.01 -2.25 -0.29
CA TYR A 29 -20.61 -0.85 -0.28
C TYR A 29 -19.67 -0.55 0.89
N LYS A 30 -20.03 -0.95 2.13
CA LYS A 30 -19.20 -0.72 3.32
C LYS A 30 -17.83 -1.40 3.20
N TYR A 31 -17.80 -2.60 2.63
CA TYR A 31 -16.57 -3.34 2.36
C TYR A 31 -15.66 -2.58 1.39
N PHE A 32 -16.19 -2.17 0.23
CA PHE A 32 -15.41 -1.43 -0.76
C PHE A 32 -15.00 -0.04 -0.28
N THR A 33 -15.82 0.64 0.53
CA THR A 33 -15.42 1.89 1.19
C THR A 33 -14.24 1.67 2.15
N ALA A 34 -14.30 0.63 2.98
CA ALA A 34 -13.21 0.28 3.89
C ALA A 34 -11.94 -0.15 3.16
N LEU A 35 -12.08 -0.88 2.05
CA LEU A 35 -10.97 -1.26 1.17
C LEU A 35 -10.35 -0.03 0.52
N HIS A 36 -11.17 0.86 -0.05
CA HIS A 36 -10.71 2.10 -0.66
C HIS A 36 -9.92 2.94 0.35
N TRP A 37 -10.47 3.14 1.56
CA TRP A 37 -9.76 3.83 2.64
C TRP A 37 -8.40 3.20 2.99
N SER A 38 -8.33 1.86 2.99
CA SER A 38 -7.06 1.18 3.26
C SER A 38 -6.02 1.39 2.16
N LEU A 39 -6.46 1.43 0.90
CA LEU A 39 -5.60 1.69 -0.25
C LEU A 39 -5.08 3.13 -0.25
N THR A 40 -5.91 4.10 0.16
CA THR A 40 -5.49 5.49 0.31
C THR A 40 -4.51 5.73 1.46
N GLN A 41 -4.21 4.74 2.31
CA GLN A 41 -3.13 4.87 3.29
C GLN A 41 -1.74 4.67 2.65
N PHE A 42 -1.67 4.00 1.50
CA PHE A 42 -0.42 3.73 0.78
C PHE A 42 -0.14 4.74 -0.33
N THR A 43 -1.17 5.46 -0.78
CA THR A 43 -1.09 6.45 -1.85
C THR A 43 -1.52 7.81 -1.30
N PRO A 44 -0.98 8.93 -1.79
CA PRO A 44 -1.51 10.26 -1.47
C PRO A 44 -2.86 10.45 -2.19
N ALA A 45 -3.89 9.75 -1.71
CA ALA A 45 -5.25 9.83 -2.21
C ALA A 45 -6.16 10.37 -1.10
N SER A 46 -7.01 11.33 -1.45
CA SER A 46 -7.99 11.87 -0.51
C SER A 46 -9.13 10.88 -0.32
N MET A 47 -9.56 10.70 0.92
CA MET A 47 -10.70 9.88 1.27
C MET A 47 -11.66 10.67 2.16
N SER A 48 -12.95 10.61 1.84
CA SER A 48 -14.01 11.29 2.60
C SER A 48 -14.24 10.69 3.99
N VAL A 49 -13.78 9.46 4.19
CA VAL A 49 -13.93 8.71 5.44
C VAL A 49 -12.71 8.96 6.34
N GLN A 50 -12.90 9.71 7.42
CA GLN A 50 -11.87 9.97 8.43
C GLN A 50 -12.16 9.28 9.76
N PRO A 51 -11.14 9.00 10.59
CA PRO A 51 -11.32 8.49 11.94
C PRO A 51 -12.20 9.40 12.79
N GLN A 52 -13.22 8.83 13.43
CA GLN A 52 -14.18 9.52 14.30
C GLN A 52 -13.96 9.22 15.79
N ASN A 53 -13.07 8.29 16.12
CA ASN A 53 -12.71 7.95 17.49
C ASN A 53 -11.22 7.65 17.65
N ILE A 54 -10.78 7.54 18.92
CA ILE A 54 -9.37 7.32 19.25
C ILE A 54 -8.84 5.98 18.70
N TYR A 55 -9.64 4.91 18.72
CA TYR A 55 -9.23 3.58 18.26
C TYR A 55 -9.02 3.56 16.75
N GLU A 56 -9.93 4.16 16.00
CA GLU A 56 -9.80 4.38 14.55
C GLU A 56 -8.56 5.23 14.24
N ARG A 57 -8.28 6.26 15.05
CA ARG A 57 -7.14 7.15 14.85
C ARG A 57 -5.81 6.44 15.12
N VAL A 58 -5.74 5.63 16.17
CA VAL A 58 -4.57 4.79 16.49
C VAL A 58 -4.31 3.80 15.35
N LEU A 59 -5.34 3.09 14.87
CA LEU A 59 -5.21 2.19 13.73
C LEU A 59 -4.73 2.92 12.47
N ALA A 60 -5.27 4.11 12.19
CA ALA A 60 -4.86 4.91 11.04
C ALA A 60 -3.37 5.28 11.10
N ILE A 61 -2.88 5.72 12.26
CA ILE A 61 -1.46 6.03 12.47
C ILE A 61 -0.60 4.78 12.25
N PHE A 62 -0.99 3.62 12.80
CA PHE A 62 -0.28 2.37 12.57
C PHE A 62 -0.25 2.01 11.08
N CYS A 63 -1.39 2.06 10.38
CA CYS A 63 -1.43 1.81 8.93
C CYS A 63 -0.51 2.73 8.14
N LEU A 64 -0.42 4.02 8.49
CA LEU A 64 0.48 4.97 7.83
C LEU A 64 1.95 4.63 8.04
N VAL A 65 2.36 4.33 9.28
CA VAL A 65 3.77 3.99 9.60
C VAL A 65 4.17 2.69 8.91
N PHE A 66 3.36 1.63 9.03
CA PHE A 66 3.64 0.36 8.36
C PHE A 66 3.55 0.50 6.84
N GLY A 67 2.61 1.30 6.33
CA GLY A 67 2.47 1.60 4.92
C GLY A 67 3.73 2.23 4.33
N LEU A 68 4.31 3.22 5.02
CA LEU A 68 5.55 3.85 4.61
C LEU A 68 6.70 2.83 4.53
N VAL A 69 6.90 2.03 5.57
CA VAL A 69 8.00 1.03 5.64
C VAL A 69 7.86 -0.03 4.55
N LEU A 70 6.67 -0.60 4.39
CA LEU A 70 6.40 -1.63 3.38
C LEU A 70 6.55 -1.06 1.97
N PHE A 71 6.03 0.15 1.72
CA PHE A 71 6.10 0.78 0.41
C PHE A 71 7.54 1.13 0.02
N SER A 72 8.33 1.67 0.95
CA SER A 72 9.77 1.92 0.72
C SER A 72 10.53 0.63 0.41
N SER A 73 10.27 -0.45 1.16
CA SER A 73 10.90 -1.76 0.94
C SER A 73 10.50 -2.37 -0.41
N PHE A 74 9.24 -2.21 -0.79
CA PHE A 74 8.70 -2.65 -2.08
C PHE A 74 9.37 -1.92 -3.25
N ILE A 75 9.44 -0.58 -3.19
CA ILE A 75 10.14 0.22 -4.21
C ILE A 75 11.61 -0.18 -4.31
N SER A 76 12.30 -0.29 -3.18
CA SER A 76 13.72 -0.68 -3.15
C SER A 76 13.95 -2.03 -3.82
N SER A 77 13.08 -3.00 -3.59
CA SER A 77 13.15 -4.33 -4.20
C SER A 77 12.95 -4.28 -5.72
N ILE A 78 12.03 -3.45 -6.21
CA ILE A 78 11.82 -3.21 -7.65
C ILE A 78 13.07 -2.56 -8.26
N THR A 79 13.59 -1.51 -7.62
CA THR A 79 14.80 -0.82 -8.09
C THR A 79 15.98 -1.77 -8.17
N ALA A 80 16.23 -2.56 -7.11
CA ALA A 80 17.30 -3.55 -7.08
C ALA A 80 17.16 -4.57 -8.21
N SER A 81 15.94 -5.06 -8.45
CA SER A 81 15.64 -6.00 -9.55
C SER A 81 15.90 -5.38 -10.93
N MET A 82 15.50 -4.12 -11.14
CA MET A 82 15.79 -3.39 -12.38
C MET A 82 17.30 -3.18 -12.59
N THR A 83 18.03 -2.82 -11.54
CA THR A 83 19.49 -2.67 -11.59
C THR A 83 20.17 -4.00 -11.93
N GLN A 84 19.72 -5.10 -11.32
CA GLN A 84 20.25 -6.43 -11.62
C GLN A 84 20.01 -6.82 -13.09
N LEU A 85 18.81 -6.59 -13.62
CA LEU A 85 18.49 -6.85 -15.03
C LEU A 85 19.36 -6.01 -15.99
N ARG A 86 19.62 -4.75 -15.65
CA ARG A 86 20.51 -3.88 -16.42
C ARG A 86 21.94 -4.40 -16.41
N ASN A 87 22.47 -4.77 -15.24
CA ASN A 87 23.82 -5.31 -15.10
C ASN A 87 24.00 -6.60 -15.91
N MET A 88 23.00 -7.50 -15.90
CA MET A 88 23.02 -8.72 -16.72
C MET A 88 23.09 -8.43 -18.22
N SER A 89 22.43 -7.36 -18.67
CA SER A 89 22.47 -6.93 -20.07
C SER A 89 23.85 -6.35 -20.43
N GLU A 90 24.43 -5.54 -19.54
CA GLU A 90 25.77 -4.98 -19.71
C GLU A 90 26.86 -6.06 -19.71
N ASP A 91 26.76 -7.06 -18.84
CA ASP A 91 27.71 -8.16 -18.78
C ASP A 91 27.68 -9.03 -20.04
N LYS A 92 26.50 -9.28 -20.61
CA LYS A 92 26.38 -9.95 -21.93
C LYS A 92 27.12 -9.16 -23.01
N SER A 93 26.94 -7.83 -23.06
CA SER A 93 27.64 -6.98 -24.03
C SER A 93 29.16 -7.02 -23.84
N LYS A 94 29.65 -6.99 -22.60
CA LYS A 94 31.08 -7.11 -22.28
C LYS A 94 31.64 -8.47 -22.70
N GLN A 95 30.95 -9.56 -22.40
CA GLN A 95 31.35 -10.92 -22.79
C GLN A 95 31.43 -11.07 -24.31
N PHE A 96 30.43 -10.58 -25.04
CA PHE A 96 30.46 -10.58 -26.52
C PHE A 96 31.60 -9.73 -27.09
N TRP A 97 31.90 -8.58 -26.47
CA TRP A 97 33.02 -7.74 -26.89
C TRP A 97 34.37 -8.45 -26.67
N LEU A 98 34.56 -9.09 -25.52
CA LEU A 98 35.76 -9.89 -25.22
C LEU A 98 35.93 -11.05 -26.20
N LEU A 99 34.85 -11.77 -26.52
CA LEU A 99 34.86 -12.86 -27.49
C LEU A 99 35.27 -12.36 -28.88
N ARG A 100 34.68 -11.24 -29.36
CA ARG A 100 35.07 -10.64 -30.64
C ARG A 100 36.52 -10.19 -30.68
N ARG A 101 37.05 -9.69 -29.56
CA ARG A 101 38.46 -9.29 -29.44
C ARG A 101 39.38 -10.51 -29.52
N TYR A 102 39.06 -11.58 -28.81
CA TYR A 102 39.84 -12.83 -28.81
C TYR A 102 39.89 -13.47 -30.21
N LEU A 103 38.75 -13.56 -30.90
CA LEU A 103 38.67 -14.17 -32.24
C LEU A 103 39.37 -13.36 -33.35
N ARG A 104 39.73 -12.10 -33.08
CA ARG A 104 40.44 -11.24 -34.03
C ARG A 104 41.96 -11.26 -33.82
N GLN A 105 42.44 -11.79 -32.69
CA GLN A 105 43.86 -12.07 -32.43
C GLN A 105 44.20 -13.47 -32.92
#